data_AF-A0AA38XZW2-F1
#
_entry.id   AF-A0AA38XZW2-F1
#
_cell.length_a   1.000
_cell.length_b   1.000
_cell.length_c   1.000
_cell.angle_alpha   90.00
_cell.angle_beta   90.00
_cell.angle_gamma   90.00
#
_symmetry.space_group_name_H-M   'P 1'
#
loop_
_entity.id
_entity.type
_entity.pdbx_description
1 polymer ?
#
loop_
_entity_poly.entity_id
_entity_poly.type
_entity_poly.pdbx_seq_one_letter_code
_entity_poly.pdbx_strand_id
1 'polypeptide(L)'
;MPWSPLPAFPAHLHAVAAGIRLACFDVDGTLTDGRLYYDKDGNESKAYFVQDGLGLKLLQQHGIHPVLITARNSQSALKRGADLGIDTQIAVGDKLASVQALCAQHGIGLEQVAFMGDDLPDLAPLGAVGLAVAPANAHPWIAERVHWITRADGGRGAARELCDVLLAAQGRLDAVLASWAALRNREKAPAVEGQDAGVDYILHDFQIVALDEHGKESTTLRAPLLERQRGDQTLNITTPLFEMPDKDGKHWTLRAETGWLSAKGDEMKLRGNVAGDSPADPGVVPTTFRTDHLDVFPKDNRARTDALVTMTRPGMEQSGVGFEVDSKNNTYHFLSQSKGRYTPKR
;
A
#
# COMPACT_ATOMS: atom_id res chain seq x y z
N MET A 1 -8.87 -32.88 7.81
CA MET A 1 -7.96 -32.34 8.84
C MET A 1 -7.55 -30.94 8.45
N PRO A 2 -7.40 -29.99 9.39
CA PRO A 2 -6.81 -28.68 9.08
C PRO A 2 -5.38 -28.89 8.53
N TRP A 3 -4.99 -28.05 7.57
CA TRP A 3 -3.63 -28.11 7.02
C TRP A 3 -2.61 -27.66 8.07
N SER A 4 -1.48 -28.35 8.14
CA SER A 4 -0.33 -27.98 8.96
C SER A 4 0.95 -28.32 8.20
N PRO A 5 2.00 -27.48 8.26
CA PRO A 5 3.28 -27.78 7.64
C PRO A 5 4.12 -28.76 8.48
N LEU A 6 3.84 -28.90 9.79
CA LEU A 6 4.67 -29.68 10.72
C LEU A 6 4.79 -31.18 10.40
N PRO A 7 3.75 -31.88 9.91
CA PRO A 7 3.89 -33.29 9.52
C PRO A 7 4.88 -33.53 8.37
N ALA A 8 5.10 -32.53 7.51
CA ALA A 8 6.07 -32.61 6.42
C ALA A 8 7.46 -32.06 6.81
N PHE A 9 7.59 -31.48 8.02
CA PHE A 9 8.82 -30.91 8.55
C PHE A 9 9.48 -31.90 9.52
N PRO A 10 10.81 -32.16 9.44
CA PRO A 10 11.46 -33.18 10.27
C PRO A 10 11.24 -32.97 11.77
N ALA A 11 10.71 -34.00 12.45
CA ALA A 11 10.32 -33.91 13.87
C ALA A 11 11.46 -33.44 14.80
N HIS A 12 12.71 -33.85 14.51
CA HIS A 12 13.87 -33.46 15.31
C HIS A 12 14.21 -31.96 15.23
N LEU A 13 13.68 -31.24 14.22
CA LEU A 13 13.88 -29.80 14.05
C LEU A 13 12.74 -28.96 14.65
N HIS A 14 11.67 -29.57 15.18
CA HIS A 14 10.52 -28.82 15.69
C HIS A 14 10.90 -27.88 16.84
N ALA A 15 11.70 -28.36 17.80
CA ALA A 15 12.17 -27.57 18.93
C ALA A 15 13.11 -26.43 18.48
N VAL A 16 13.94 -26.69 17.47
CA VAL A 16 14.82 -25.66 16.88
C VAL A 16 13.98 -24.57 16.23
N ALA A 17 13.04 -24.93 15.35
CA ALA A 17 12.13 -23.99 14.68
C ALA A 17 11.30 -23.15 15.68
N ALA A 18 10.90 -23.76 16.80
CA ALA A 18 10.18 -23.08 17.87
C ALA A 18 11.04 -22.01 18.58
N GLY A 19 12.36 -22.15 18.58
CA GLY A 19 13.31 -21.22 19.22
C GLY A 19 13.79 -20.06 18.33
N ILE A 20 13.41 -20.04 17.05
CA ILE A 20 13.89 -19.05 16.07
C ILE A 20 13.30 -17.67 16.36
N ARG A 21 14.17 -16.66 16.38
CA ARG A 21 13.83 -15.24 16.59
C ARG A 21 14.24 -14.34 15.43
N LEU A 22 15.23 -14.76 14.63
CA LEU A 22 15.72 -14.07 13.45
C LEU A 22 15.68 -15.02 12.25
N ALA A 23 15.14 -14.58 11.11
CA ALA A 23 15.08 -15.37 9.89
C ALA A 23 15.74 -14.59 8.75
N CYS A 24 16.92 -15.02 8.33
CA CYS A 24 17.71 -14.42 7.27
C CYS A 24 17.48 -15.14 5.94
N PHE A 25 17.37 -14.38 4.86
CA PHE A 25 17.12 -14.91 3.52
C PHE A 25 18.11 -14.33 2.53
N ASP A 26 18.76 -15.19 1.75
CA ASP A 26 19.36 -14.76 0.49
C ASP A 26 18.26 -14.26 -0.48
N VAL A 27 18.69 -13.48 -1.47
CA VAL A 27 17.82 -12.93 -2.49
C VAL A 27 17.76 -13.83 -3.73
N ASP A 28 18.89 -14.11 -4.38
CA ASP A 28 18.91 -14.62 -5.75
C ASP A 28 19.02 -16.14 -5.79
N GLY A 29 17.94 -16.83 -6.16
CA GLY A 29 17.85 -18.29 -6.09
C GLY A 29 17.09 -18.79 -4.86
N THR A 30 16.88 -17.90 -3.88
CA THR A 30 16.09 -18.12 -2.66
C THR A 30 14.75 -17.37 -2.68
N LEU A 31 14.74 -16.03 -2.79
CA LEU A 31 13.51 -15.23 -2.92
C LEU A 31 13.13 -14.94 -4.37
N THR A 32 14.05 -15.25 -5.29
CA THR A 32 13.85 -15.24 -6.74
C THR A 32 14.14 -16.64 -7.28
N ASP A 33 13.80 -16.89 -8.54
CA ASP A 33 14.12 -18.14 -9.24
C ASP A 33 15.56 -18.20 -9.78
N GLY A 34 16.45 -17.34 -9.26
CA GLY A 34 17.87 -17.24 -9.64
C GLY A 34 18.12 -16.50 -10.96
N ARG A 35 17.07 -16.07 -11.67
CA ARG A 35 17.23 -15.36 -12.95
C ARG A 35 17.49 -13.88 -12.74
N LEU A 36 18.43 -13.35 -13.51
CA LEU A 36 18.69 -11.92 -13.65
C LEU A 36 18.24 -11.48 -15.05
N TYR A 37 17.28 -10.56 -15.12
CA TYR A 37 16.78 -10.03 -16.38
C TYR A 37 17.51 -8.73 -16.68
N TYR A 38 18.30 -8.71 -17.75
CA TYR A 38 19.00 -7.51 -18.21
C TYR A 38 18.26 -6.89 -19.40
N ASP A 39 18.06 -5.58 -19.35
CA ASP A 39 17.61 -4.82 -20.52
C ASP A 39 18.80 -4.40 -21.41
N LYS A 40 18.50 -3.74 -22.54
CA LYS A 40 19.51 -3.27 -23.50
C LYS A 40 20.48 -2.23 -22.93
N ASP A 41 20.11 -1.56 -21.84
CA ASP A 41 20.90 -0.50 -21.21
C ASP A 41 21.69 -1.05 -20.01
N GLY A 42 21.59 -2.35 -19.73
CA GLY A 42 22.28 -3.03 -18.64
C GLY A 42 21.55 -2.97 -17.30
N ASN A 43 20.32 -2.47 -17.25
CA ASN A 43 19.54 -2.47 -16.01
C ASN A 43 19.12 -3.90 -15.64
N GLU A 44 19.23 -4.23 -14.36
CA GLU A 44 18.88 -5.55 -13.81
C GLU A 44 17.47 -5.53 -13.18
N SER A 45 16.64 -6.50 -13.56
CA SER A 45 15.33 -6.76 -12.95
C SER A 45 15.28 -8.16 -12.34
N LYS A 46 14.44 -8.32 -11.31
CA LYS A 46 14.26 -9.56 -10.54
C LYS A 46 12.77 -9.83 -10.34
N ALA A 47 12.39 -11.10 -10.30
CA ALA A 47 11.03 -11.53 -10.00
C ALA A 47 10.94 -12.09 -8.58
N TYR A 48 10.06 -11.50 -7.76
CA TYR A 48 9.75 -11.95 -6.40
C TYR A 48 8.36 -12.59 -6.35
N PHE A 49 8.14 -13.45 -5.36
CA PHE A 49 6.85 -14.10 -5.16
C PHE A 49 5.98 -13.41 -4.11
N VAL A 50 4.70 -13.24 -4.41
CA VAL A 50 3.75 -12.56 -3.51
C VAL A 50 3.50 -13.34 -2.22
N GLN A 51 3.47 -14.67 -2.28
CA GLN A 51 3.24 -15.48 -1.09
C GLN A 51 4.44 -15.45 -0.14
N ASP A 52 5.65 -15.41 -0.67
CA ASP A 52 6.87 -15.22 0.12
C ASP A 52 6.83 -13.88 0.87
N GLY A 53 6.42 -12.81 0.18
CA GLY A 53 6.21 -11.50 0.80
C GLY A 53 5.21 -11.52 1.96
N LEU A 54 4.08 -12.22 1.80
CA LEU A 54 3.11 -12.40 2.89
C LEU A 54 3.72 -13.17 4.07
N GLY A 55 4.44 -14.26 3.80
CA GLY A 55 5.10 -15.06 4.84
C GLY A 55 6.08 -14.23 5.68
N LEU A 56 6.91 -13.41 5.03
CA LEU A 56 7.86 -12.53 5.71
C LEU A 56 7.16 -11.51 6.62
N LYS A 57 6.06 -10.90 6.14
CA LYS A 57 5.27 -9.98 6.98
C LYS A 57 4.62 -10.69 8.16
N LEU A 58 4.13 -11.92 7.98
CA LEU A 58 3.58 -12.72 9.07
C LEU A 58 4.64 -13.07 10.12
N LEU A 59 5.88 -13.38 9.71
CA LEU A 59 6.99 -13.56 10.66
C LEU A 59 7.17 -12.31 11.52
N GLN A 60 7.29 -11.14 10.89
CA GLN A 60 7.49 -9.86 11.56
C GLN A 60 6.35 -9.53 12.54
N GLN A 61 5.09 -9.68 12.11
CA GLN A 61 3.91 -9.43 12.94
C GLN A 61 3.86 -10.31 14.18
N HIS A 62 4.48 -11.48 14.11
CA HIS A 62 4.54 -12.42 15.21
C HIS A 62 5.86 -12.35 15.99
N GLY A 63 6.76 -11.41 15.69
CA GLY A 63 7.98 -11.20 16.46
C GLY A 63 9.13 -12.14 16.12
N ILE A 64 9.13 -12.72 14.90
CA ILE A 64 10.34 -13.27 14.28
C ILE A 64 10.82 -12.19 13.30
N HIS A 65 12.08 -11.77 13.40
CA HIS A 65 12.62 -10.67 12.59
C HIS A 65 13.11 -11.20 11.23
N PRO A 66 12.43 -10.95 10.10
CA PRO A 66 12.96 -11.32 8.79
C PRO A 66 14.00 -10.31 8.30
N VAL A 67 15.10 -10.79 7.72
CA VAL A 67 16.15 -9.94 7.13
C VAL A 67 16.58 -10.47 5.77
N LEU A 68 16.71 -9.58 4.80
CA LEU A 68 17.26 -9.86 3.47
C LEU A 68 18.78 -9.64 3.48
N ILE A 69 19.58 -10.61 3.06
CA ILE A 69 21.04 -10.50 3.02
C ILE A 69 21.56 -10.96 1.66
N THR A 70 22.10 -10.03 0.87
CA THR A 70 22.66 -10.33 -0.45
C THR A 70 24.08 -9.81 -0.61
N ALA A 71 24.92 -10.61 -1.29
CA ALA A 71 26.26 -10.19 -1.68
C ALA A 71 26.24 -9.17 -2.83
N ARG A 72 25.13 -9.07 -3.59
CA ARG A 72 25.01 -8.12 -4.70
C ARG A 72 24.68 -6.73 -4.17
N ASN A 73 25.20 -5.70 -4.83
CA ASN A 73 24.72 -4.32 -4.66
C ASN A 73 23.39 -4.13 -5.40
N SER A 74 22.29 -4.67 -4.84
CA SER A 74 21.00 -4.77 -5.54
C SER A 74 19.98 -3.73 -5.06
N GLN A 75 19.71 -2.73 -5.88
CA GLN A 75 18.65 -1.74 -5.61
C GLN A 75 17.26 -2.38 -5.58
N SER A 76 17.05 -3.45 -6.36
CA SER A 76 15.82 -4.25 -6.34
C SER A 76 15.56 -4.86 -4.95
N ALA A 77 16.61 -5.40 -4.31
CA ALA A 77 16.49 -5.95 -2.96
C ALA A 77 16.14 -4.86 -1.92
N LEU A 78 16.78 -3.69 -1.98
CA LEU A 78 16.44 -2.57 -1.09
C LEU A 78 14.98 -2.13 -1.23
N LYS A 79 14.52 -1.95 -2.48
CA LYS A 79 13.13 -1.58 -2.76
C LYS A 79 12.17 -2.64 -2.23
N ARG A 80 12.49 -3.93 -2.44
CA ARG A 80 11.67 -5.05 -1.96
C ARG A 80 11.58 -5.09 -0.44
N GLY A 81 12.70 -4.90 0.25
CA GLY A 81 12.74 -4.78 1.71
C GLY A 81 11.86 -3.64 2.21
N ALA A 82 11.99 -2.46 1.60
CA ALA A 82 11.17 -1.29 1.93
C ALA A 82 9.67 -1.53 1.71
N ASP A 83 9.28 -2.19 0.62
CA ASP A 83 7.87 -2.53 0.34
C ASP A 83 7.26 -3.47 1.38
N LEU A 84 8.09 -4.36 1.94
CA LEU A 84 7.67 -5.30 2.98
C LEU A 84 7.79 -4.71 4.38
N GLY A 85 8.57 -3.64 4.56
CA GLY A 85 8.91 -3.05 5.86
C GLY A 85 9.92 -3.89 6.64
N ILE A 86 10.84 -4.58 5.96
CA ILE A 86 11.82 -5.49 6.59
C ILE A 86 13.26 -5.04 6.31
N ASP A 87 14.16 -5.37 7.23
CA ASP A 87 15.57 -4.99 7.11
C ASP A 87 16.24 -5.67 5.92
N THR A 88 17.11 -4.94 5.24
CA THR A 88 17.83 -5.41 4.05
C THR A 88 19.28 -4.96 4.07
N GLN A 89 20.20 -5.91 3.94
CA GLN A 89 21.62 -5.68 3.82
C GLN A 89 22.09 -6.11 2.42
N ILE A 90 22.70 -5.18 1.69
CA ILE A 90 23.21 -5.39 0.34
C ILE A 90 24.74 -5.23 0.30
N ALA A 91 25.37 -5.73 -0.78
CA ALA A 91 26.82 -5.70 -0.94
C ALA A 91 27.58 -6.34 0.24
N VAL A 92 27.00 -7.38 0.84
CA VAL A 92 27.57 -8.07 1.99
C VAL A 92 28.61 -9.09 1.53
N GLY A 93 29.89 -8.78 1.73
CA GLY A 93 31.00 -9.68 1.38
C GLY A 93 31.13 -10.88 2.32
N ASP A 94 30.82 -10.72 3.61
CA ASP A 94 30.81 -11.78 4.61
C ASP A 94 29.42 -11.86 5.25
N LYS A 95 28.61 -12.81 4.77
CA LYS A 95 27.24 -13.01 5.27
C LYS A 95 27.22 -13.56 6.70
N LEU A 96 28.21 -14.34 7.13
CA LEU A 96 28.26 -14.85 8.51
C LEU A 96 28.53 -13.70 9.49
N ALA A 97 29.48 -12.81 9.17
CA ALA A 97 29.73 -11.62 9.99
C ALA A 97 28.50 -10.70 10.08
N SER A 98 27.76 -10.54 8.98
CA SER A 98 26.48 -9.83 8.95
C SER A 98 25.44 -10.46 9.88
N VAL A 99 25.26 -11.78 9.83
CA VAL A 99 24.36 -12.51 10.75
C VAL A 99 24.80 -12.35 12.20
N GLN A 100 26.10 -12.47 12.50
CA GLN A 100 26.63 -12.28 13.86
C GLN A 100 26.38 -10.86 14.39
N ALA A 101 26.49 -9.83 13.54
CA ALA A 101 26.18 -8.46 13.91
C ALA A 101 24.68 -8.29 14.24
N LEU A 102 23.79 -8.90 13.45
CA LEU A 102 22.35 -8.93 13.76
C LEU A 102 22.07 -9.64 15.09
N CYS A 103 22.71 -10.78 15.34
CA CYS A 103 22.62 -11.47 16.62
C CYS A 103 23.00 -10.57 17.80
N ALA A 104 24.12 -9.86 17.68
CA ALA A 104 24.59 -8.92 18.70
C ALA A 104 23.60 -7.76 18.92
N GLN A 105 23.03 -7.20 17.84
CA GLN A 105 22.02 -6.14 17.90
C GLN A 105 20.73 -6.59 18.61
N HIS A 106 20.31 -7.83 18.40
CA HIS A 106 19.07 -8.37 18.97
C HIS A 106 19.25 -9.11 20.30
N GLY A 107 20.49 -9.28 20.77
CA GLY A 107 20.81 -10.02 21.99
C GLY A 107 20.40 -11.50 21.92
N ILE A 108 20.64 -12.14 20.77
CA ILE A 108 20.32 -13.56 20.53
C ILE A 108 21.57 -14.33 20.10
N GLY A 109 21.58 -15.65 20.31
CA GLY A 109 22.60 -16.54 19.78
C GLY A 109 22.28 -17.06 18.38
N LEU A 110 23.29 -17.62 17.70
CA LEU A 110 23.14 -18.19 16.35
C LEU A 110 22.16 -19.37 16.32
N GLU A 111 21.99 -20.08 17.42
CA GLU A 111 21.00 -21.15 17.60
C GLU A 111 19.54 -20.67 17.48
N GLN A 112 19.30 -19.36 17.63
CA GLN A 112 17.99 -18.74 17.46
C GLN A 112 17.80 -18.11 16.06
N VAL A 113 18.70 -18.42 15.12
CA VAL A 113 18.66 -17.89 13.75
C VAL A 113 18.29 -19.00 12.78
N ALA A 114 17.37 -18.68 11.87
CA ALA A 114 17.19 -19.42 10.64
C ALA A 114 17.89 -18.68 9.49
N PHE A 115 18.61 -19.39 8.63
CA PHE A 115 19.17 -18.84 7.40
C PHE A 115 18.71 -19.68 6.21
N MET A 116 18.18 -19.03 5.19
CA MET A 116 17.80 -19.65 3.93
C MET A 116 18.69 -19.14 2.79
N GLY A 117 19.38 -20.04 2.09
CA GLY A 117 20.27 -19.71 0.99
C GLY A 117 20.43 -20.87 0.02
N ASP A 118 20.96 -20.62 -1.17
CA ASP A 118 20.95 -21.60 -2.27
C ASP A 118 22.31 -21.89 -2.91
N ASP A 119 23.34 -21.05 -2.69
CA ASP A 119 24.65 -21.25 -3.29
C ASP A 119 25.83 -20.91 -2.33
N LEU A 120 27.07 -21.07 -2.80
CA LEU A 120 28.31 -20.97 -2.03
C LEU A 120 28.46 -19.73 -1.14
N PRO A 121 28.03 -18.51 -1.53
CA PRO A 121 28.09 -17.34 -0.64
C PRO A 121 27.30 -17.52 0.67
N ASP A 122 26.35 -18.46 0.71
CA ASP A 122 25.53 -18.78 1.87
C ASP A 122 26.11 -19.91 2.72
N LEU A 123 27.15 -20.60 2.26
CA LEU A 123 27.69 -21.79 2.93
C LEU A 123 28.14 -21.49 4.37
N ALA A 124 28.82 -20.36 4.59
CA ALA A 124 29.31 -19.97 5.91
C ALA A 124 28.19 -19.70 6.93
N PRO A 125 27.17 -18.84 6.64
CA PRO A 125 26.05 -18.68 7.56
C PRO A 125 25.22 -19.96 7.72
N LEU A 126 24.98 -20.73 6.65
CA LEU A 126 24.23 -21.99 6.73
C LEU A 126 24.91 -23.00 7.68
N GLY A 127 26.24 -23.05 7.72
CA GLY A 127 26.97 -23.94 8.63
C GLY A 127 26.99 -23.49 10.09
N ALA A 128 26.51 -22.29 10.42
CA ALA A 128 26.66 -21.68 11.75
C ALA A 128 25.35 -21.47 12.51
N VAL A 129 24.22 -21.35 11.80
CA VAL A 129 22.92 -21.01 12.40
C VAL A 129 22.17 -22.24 12.95
N GLY A 130 21.23 -22.01 13.85
CA GLY A 130 20.40 -23.05 14.46
C GLY A 130 19.53 -23.79 13.44
N LEU A 131 18.97 -23.08 12.46
CA LEU A 131 18.17 -23.69 11.38
C LEU A 131 18.68 -23.25 10.01
N ALA A 132 19.33 -24.17 9.31
CA ALA A 132 19.87 -23.96 7.96
C ALA A 132 18.93 -24.56 6.94
N VAL A 133 18.49 -23.74 5.99
CA VAL A 133 17.43 -24.11 5.05
C VAL A 133 17.87 -23.80 3.63
N ALA A 134 17.50 -24.65 2.68
CA ALA A 134 17.71 -24.39 1.27
C ALA A 134 16.41 -24.56 0.46
N PRO A 135 16.19 -23.78 -0.61
CA PRO A 135 15.10 -24.02 -1.56
C PRO A 135 15.37 -25.32 -2.35
N ALA A 136 14.33 -25.91 -2.95
CA ALA A 136 14.46 -27.17 -3.71
C ALA A 136 15.44 -27.09 -4.91
N ASN A 137 15.64 -25.91 -5.48
CA ASN A 137 16.57 -25.63 -6.58
C ASN A 137 17.99 -25.27 -6.13
N ALA A 138 18.31 -25.37 -4.83
CA ALA A 138 19.64 -25.03 -4.34
C ALA A 138 20.73 -25.90 -4.96
N HIS A 139 21.93 -25.32 -5.09
CA HIS A 139 23.08 -26.05 -5.62
C HIS A 139 23.35 -27.31 -4.77
N PRO A 140 23.69 -28.48 -5.37
CA PRO A 140 23.89 -29.72 -4.62
C PRO A 140 24.87 -29.60 -3.45
N TRP A 141 25.90 -28.76 -3.58
CA TRP A 141 26.83 -28.50 -2.47
C TRP A 141 26.16 -27.89 -1.24
N ILE A 142 25.13 -27.06 -1.43
CA ILE A 142 24.33 -26.51 -0.34
C ILE A 142 23.31 -27.53 0.15
N ALA A 143 22.59 -28.20 -0.75
CA ALA A 143 21.57 -29.19 -0.41
C ALA A 143 22.10 -30.30 0.53
N GLU A 144 23.35 -30.73 0.37
CA GLU A 144 23.99 -31.74 1.23
C GLU A 144 24.33 -31.25 2.65
N ARG A 145 24.27 -29.94 2.91
CA ARG A 145 24.85 -29.29 4.11
C ARG A 145 23.85 -28.48 4.93
N VAL A 146 22.57 -28.53 4.57
CA VAL A 146 21.50 -27.85 5.30
C VAL A 146 20.68 -28.82 6.14
N HIS A 147 20.01 -28.29 7.16
CA HIS A 147 19.15 -29.09 8.03
C HIS A 147 17.84 -29.48 7.33
N TRP A 148 17.34 -28.63 6.44
CA TRP A 148 16.08 -28.87 5.74
C TRP A 148 16.09 -28.24 4.34
N ILE A 149 15.50 -28.96 3.39
CA ILE A 149 15.24 -28.48 2.03
C ILE A 149 13.72 -28.33 1.87
N THR A 150 13.26 -27.17 1.42
CA THR A 150 11.84 -26.93 1.16
C THR A 150 11.36 -27.75 -0.05
N ARG A 151 10.04 -27.90 -0.22
CA ARG A 151 9.49 -28.58 -1.41
C ARG A 151 9.41 -27.63 -2.60
N ALA A 152 9.20 -26.34 -2.34
CA ALA A 152 9.12 -25.32 -3.37
C ALA A 152 10.52 -24.82 -3.77
N ASP A 153 10.62 -24.35 -5.02
CA ASP A 153 11.79 -23.62 -5.51
C ASP A 153 11.79 -22.17 -4.99
N GLY A 154 12.96 -21.55 -4.98
CA GLY A 154 13.16 -20.14 -4.75
C GLY A 154 12.34 -19.28 -5.71
N GLY A 155 11.78 -18.19 -5.19
CA GLY A 155 10.84 -17.35 -5.93
C GLY A 155 9.52 -18.03 -6.29
N ARG A 156 9.22 -19.21 -5.72
CA ARG A 156 7.99 -19.97 -5.96
C ARG A 156 7.31 -20.46 -4.68
N GLY A 157 7.54 -19.78 -3.56
CA GLY A 157 6.90 -20.13 -2.29
C GLY A 157 7.82 -20.82 -1.28
N ALA A 158 9.11 -21.00 -1.59
CA ALA A 158 10.05 -21.65 -0.67
C ALA A 158 10.23 -20.86 0.63
N ALA A 159 10.36 -19.54 0.55
CA ALA A 159 10.45 -18.71 1.75
C ALA A 159 9.11 -18.73 2.53
N ARG A 160 7.97 -18.72 1.82
CA ARG A 160 6.65 -18.89 2.45
C ARG A 160 6.54 -20.20 3.20
N GLU A 161 7.04 -21.29 2.63
CA GLU A 161 7.04 -22.62 3.26
C GLU A 161 7.83 -22.60 4.59
N LEU A 162 9.01 -21.98 4.60
CA LEU A 162 9.77 -21.77 5.83
C LEU A 162 9.00 -20.89 6.83
N CYS A 163 8.39 -19.78 6.37
CA CYS A 163 7.61 -18.91 7.24
C CYS A 163 6.46 -19.68 7.92
N ASP A 164 5.72 -20.49 7.17
CA ASP A 164 4.62 -21.30 7.70
C ASP A 164 5.12 -22.32 8.73
N VAL A 165 6.27 -22.97 8.49
CA VAL A 165 6.90 -23.89 9.45
C VAL A 165 7.26 -23.18 10.75
N LEU A 166 7.93 -22.02 10.68
CA LEU A 166 8.33 -21.27 11.87
C LEU A 166 7.13 -20.80 12.69
N LEU A 167 6.09 -20.30 12.02
CA LEU A 167 4.83 -19.90 12.68
C LEU A 167 4.12 -21.10 13.31
N ALA A 168 4.08 -22.23 12.63
CA ALA A 168 3.46 -23.45 13.14
C ALA A 168 4.20 -24.02 14.35
N ALA A 169 5.53 -24.10 14.28
CA ALA A 169 6.37 -24.59 15.38
C ALA A 169 6.22 -23.73 16.64
N GLN A 170 5.91 -22.45 16.49
CA GLN A 170 5.66 -21.51 17.58
C GLN A 170 4.17 -21.39 17.97
N GLY A 171 3.29 -22.24 17.44
CA GLY A 171 1.87 -22.27 17.79
C GLY A 171 1.08 -21.05 17.33
N ARG A 172 1.51 -20.38 16.26
CA ARG A 172 0.98 -19.07 15.83
C ARG A 172 -0.03 -19.14 14.69
N LEU A 173 -0.24 -20.30 14.07
CA LEU A 173 -1.14 -20.43 12.91
C LEU A 173 -2.57 -20.01 13.23
N ASP A 174 -3.11 -20.40 14.38
CA ASP A 174 -4.48 -20.02 14.76
C ASP A 174 -4.63 -18.51 14.92
N ALA A 175 -3.61 -17.84 15.48
CA ALA A 175 -3.58 -16.39 15.63
C ALA A 175 -3.50 -15.68 14.26
N VAL A 176 -2.71 -16.22 13.32
CA VAL A 176 -2.64 -15.72 11.93
C VAL A 176 -4.02 -15.81 11.26
N LEU A 177 -4.65 -17.00 11.33
CA LEU A 177 -5.94 -17.25 10.70
C LEU A 177 -7.06 -16.42 11.33
N ALA A 178 -7.07 -16.28 12.66
CA ALA A 178 -8.02 -15.45 13.39
C ALA A 178 -7.86 -13.96 13.04
N SER A 179 -6.63 -13.46 12.98
CA SER A 179 -6.34 -12.07 12.57
C SER A 179 -6.84 -11.79 11.16
N TRP A 180 -6.67 -12.74 10.23
CA TRP A 180 -7.17 -12.59 8.86
C TRP A 180 -8.69 -12.65 8.77
N ALA A 181 -9.34 -13.56 9.52
CA ALA A 181 -10.79 -13.62 9.61
C ALA A 181 -11.39 -12.33 10.21
N ALA A 182 -10.73 -11.77 11.22
CA ALA A 182 -11.10 -10.49 11.82
C ALA A 182 -10.91 -9.32 10.84
N LEU A 183 -9.83 -9.30 10.05
CA LEU A 183 -9.60 -8.29 9.01
C LEU A 183 -10.69 -8.35 7.93
N ARG A 184 -11.05 -9.55 7.48
CA ARG A 184 -12.14 -9.76 6.50
C ARG A 184 -13.50 -9.38 7.06
N ASN A 185 -13.71 -9.54 8.37
CA ASN A 185 -14.93 -9.11 9.04
C ASN A 185 -14.94 -7.59 9.30
N ARG A 186 -13.78 -6.93 9.39
CA ARG A 186 -13.67 -5.45 9.41
C ARG A 186 -14.12 -4.84 8.09
N GLU A 187 -13.80 -5.45 6.95
CA GLU A 187 -14.31 -4.99 5.64
C GLU A 187 -15.83 -5.18 5.48
N LYS A 188 -16.45 -6.03 6.31
CA LYS A 188 -17.90 -6.28 6.35
C LYS A 188 -18.64 -5.56 7.48
N ALA A 189 -17.92 -4.97 8.43
CA ALA A 189 -18.53 -4.18 9.49
C ALA A 189 -18.82 -2.77 8.95
N PRO A 190 -20.00 -2.19 9.22
CA PRO A 190 -20.19 -0.76 8.97
C PRO A 190 -19.11 0.00 9.74
N ALA A 191 -18.52 1.01 9.11
CA ALA A 191 -17.43 1.80 9.65
C ALA A 191 -17.76 2.21 11.10
N VAL A 192 -17.02 1.66 12.06
CA VAL A 192 -17.07 2.13 13.44
C VAL A 192 -16.12 3.30 13.53
N GLU A 193 -16.69 4.49 13.69
CA GLU A 193 -15.97 5.72 14.00
C GLU A 193 -15.15 5.56 15.28
N GLY A 194 -13.87 5.95 15.19
CA GLY A 194 -13.03 6.31 16.32
C GLY A 194 -12.30 5.17 17.00
N GLN A 195 -10.97 5.17 16.89
CA GLN A 195 -10.00 5.19 18.00
C GLN A 195 -8.57 4.85 17.52
N ASP A 196 -7.96 5.79 16.82
CA ASP A 196 -6.57 6.21 17.07
C ASP A 196 -6.43 7.65 16.54
N ALA A 197 -6.82 8.62 17.36
CA ALA A 197 -6.95 10.04 16.99
C ALA A 197 -5.60 10.77 17.01
N GLY A 198 -4.57 10.14 16.44
CA GLY A 198 -3.27 10.78 16.24
C GLY A 198 -3.24 11.48 14.90
N VAL A 199 -2.89 12.76 14.88
CA VAL A 199 -2.55 13.48 13.64
C VAL A 199 -1.05 13.29 13.38
N ASP A 200 -0.69 12.92 12.16
CA ASP A 200 0.71 12.80 11.72
C ASP A 200 1.33 14.18 11.46
N TYR A 201 0.63 15.00 10.69
CA TYR A 201 1.00 16.39 10.47
C TYR A 201 -0.23 17.25 10.21
N ILE A 202 -0.06 18.54 10.50
CA ILE A 202 -1.06 19.58 10.31
C ILE A 202 -0.46 20.63 9.38
N LEU A 203 -1.26 21.09 8.41
CA LEU A 203 -0.95 22.27 7.59
C LEU A 203 -1.94 23.37 7.93
N HIS A 204 -1.42 24.58 8.13
CA HIS A 204 -2.21 25.79 8.33
C HIS A 204 -2.08 26.73 7.14
N ASP A 205 -3.18 27.41 6.78
CA ASP A 205 -3.23 28.46 5.75
C ASP A 205 -2.48 28.08 4.46
N PHE A 206 -2.78 26.89 3.96
CA PHE A 206 -1.99 26.28 2.90
C PHE A 206 -2.60 26.51 1.52
N GLN A 207 -1.73 26.40 0.52
CA GLN A 207 -2.10 26.32 -0.89
C GLN A 207 -1.37 25.12 -1.51
N ILE A 208 -2.13 24.23 -2.14
CA ILE A 208 -1.61 23.12 -2.94
C ILE A 208 -1.97 23.37 -4.40
N VAL A 209 -0.98 23.32 -5.29
CA VAL A 209 -1.18 23.44 -6.75
C VAL A 209 -0.92 22.09 -7.39
N ALA A 210 -1.94 21.51 -8.01
CA ALA A 210 -1.84 20.30 -8.80
C ALA A 210 -1.59 20.65 -10.27
N LEU A 211 -0.73 19.87 -10.92
CA LEU A 211 -0.36 20.02 -12.32
C LEU A 211 -0.96 18.88 -13.15
N ASP A 212 -1.26 19.14 -14.42
CA ASP A 212 -1.61 18.12 -15.41
C ASP A 212 -0.37 17.43 -15.98
N GLU A 213 -0.59 16.49 -16.91
CA GLU A 213 0.47 15.73 -17.59
C GLU A 213 1.43 16.59 -18.44
N HIS A 214 1.08 17.85 -18.71
CA HIS A 214 1.90 18.81 -19.44
C HIS A 214 2.56 19.83 -18.51
N GLY A 215 2.41 19.69 -17.19
CA GLY A 215 2.97 20.61 -16.20
C GLY A 215 2.20 21.93 -16.08
N LYS A 216 1.00 22.04 -16.66
CA LYS A 216 0.12 23.20 -16.48
C LYS A 216 -0.74 22.99 -15.24
N GLU A 217 -1.09 24.08 -14.55
CA GLU A 217 -2.01 24.04 -13.41
C GLU A 217 -3.35 23.41 -13.80
N SER A 218 -3.74 22.36 -13.07
CA SER A 218 -5.00 21.64 -13.23
C SER A 218 -6.00 21.97 -12.13
N THR A 219 -5.53 22.18 -10.90
CA THR A 219 -6.38 22.56 -9.75
C THR A 219 -5.52 23.16 -8.65
N THR A 220 -5.99 24.26 -8.05
CA THR A 220 -5.43 24.81 -6.81
C THR A 220 -6.39 24.54 -5.65
N LEU A 221 -5.90 24.01 -4.54
CA LEU A 221 -6.63 23.84 -3.29
C LEU A 221 -6.09 24.81 -2.24
N ARG A 222 -6.97 25.55 -1.58
CA ARG A 222 -6.68 26.44 -0.45
C ARG A 222 -7.55 26.07 0.74
N ALA A 223 -6.97 26.03 1.93
CA ALA A 223 -7.72 25.87 3.18
C ALA A 223 -6.93 26.35 4.40
N PRO A 224 -7.61 26.78 5.47
CA PRO A 224 -6.98 27.17 6.73
C PRO A 224 -6.39 26.00 7.52
N LEU A 225 -6.89 24.77 7.31
CA LEU A 225 -6.45 23.59 8.08
C LEU A 225 -6.54 22.31 7.24
N LEU A 226 -5.48 21.52 7.28
CA LEU A 226 -5.47 20.13 6.82
C LEU A 226 -4.76 19.24 7.85
N GLU A 227 -5.36 18.10 8.16
CA GLU A 227 -4.86 17.15 9.15
C GLU A 227 -4.72 15.76 8.52
N ARG A 228 -3.50 15.20 8.55
CA ARG A 228 -3.25 13.81 8.15
C ARG A 228 -3.49 12.87 9.33
N GLN A 229 -4.47 11.99 9.21
CA GLN A 229 -4.75 10.97 10.23
C GLN A 229 -3.67 9.88 10.21
N ARG A 230 -3.13 9.52 11.37
CA ARG A 230 -2.08 8.49 11.51
C ARG A 230 -2.59 7.08 11.24
N GLY A 231 -3.81 6.78 11.72
CA GLY A 231 -4.37 5.43 11.71
C GLY A 231 -4.66 4.91 10.30
N ASP A 232 -5.25 5.75 9.45
CA ASP A 232 -5.69 5.35 8.11
C ASP A 232 -5.04 6.18 6.99
N GLN A 233 -4.15 7.11 7.35
CA GLN A 233 -3.46 8.00 6.42
C GLN A 233 -4.42 8.87 5.59
N THR A 234 -5.65 9.11 6.06
CA THR A 234 -6.58 10.01 5.39
C THR A 234 -6.29 11.47 5.72
N LEU A 235 -6.86 12.38 4.95
CA LEU A 235 -6.68 13.81 5.09
C LEU A 235 -8.03 14.47 5.36
N ASN A 236 -8.15 15.15 6.49
CA ASN A 236 -9.29 16.03 6.78
C ASN A 236 -8.92 17.46 6.42
N ILE A 237 -9.81 18.17 5.76
CA ILE A 237 -9.60 19.53 5.26
C ILE A 237 -10.76 20.39 5.76
N THR A 238 -10.45 21.48 6.46
CA THR A 238 -11.47 22.42 6.94
C THR A 238 -11.68 23.50 5.90
N THR A 239 -12.94 23.77 5.54
CA THR A 239 -13.35 24.83 4.60
C THR A 239 -12.53 24.86 3.30
N PRO A 240 -12.47 23.76 2.54
CA PRO A 240 -11.70 23.72 1.30
C PRO A 240 -12.28 24.66 0.23
N LEU A 241 -11.39 25.38 -0.45
CA LEU A 241 -11.64 26.10 -1.70
C LEU A 241 -10.77 25.48 -2.81
N PHE A 242 -11.41 24.92 -3.81
CA PHE A 242 -10.77 24.48 -5.04
C PHE A 242 -10.97 25.52 -6.14
N GLU A 243 -9.91 25.79 -6.88
CA GLU A 243 -9.86 26.68 -8.03
C GLU A 243 -9.40 25.84 -9.24
N MET A 244 -10.26 25.70 -10.25
CA MET A 244 -9.98 24.86 -11.42
C MET A 244 -9.96 25.76 -12.66
N PRO A 245 -8.80 25.96 -13.31
CA PRO A 245 -8.72 26.80 -14.50
C PRO A 245 -9.48 26.18 -15.68
N ASP A 246 -10.23 27.01 -16.40
CA ASP A 246 -10.80 26.69 -17.69
C ASP A 246 -9.76 26.87 -18.82
N LYS A 247 -10.21 26.73 -20.07
CA LYS A 247 -9.35 26.85 -21.25
C LYS A 247 -8.70 28.23 -21.40
N ASP A 248 -9.35 29.26 -20.89
CA ASP A 248 -8.89 30.66 -20.92
C ASP A 248 -8.13 31.05 -19.63
N GLY A 249 -7.88 30.08 -18.73
CA GLY A 249 -7.20 30.30 -17.46
C GLY A 249 -8.06 30.95 -16.38
N LYS A 250 -9.39 31.01 -16.58
CA LYS A 250 -10.34 31.53 -15.59
C LYS A 250 -10.79 30.41 -14.68
N HIS A 251 -10.93 30.69 -13.39
CA HIS A 251 -11.10 29.63 -12.40
C HIS A 251 -12.57 29.39 -12.05
N TRP A 252 -13.02 28.15 -12.24
CA TRP A 252 -14.17 27.62 -11.52
C TRP A 252 -13.82 27.48 -10.06
N THR A 253 -14.72 27.86 -9.17
CA THR A 253 -14.53 27.68 -7.72
C THR A 253 -15.44 26.59 -7.20
N LEU A 254 -14.93 25.74 -6.31
CA LEU A 254 -15.71 24.74 -5.58
C LEU A 254 -15.38 24.84 -4.10
N ARG A 255 -16.41 25.02 -3.27
CA ARG A 255 -16.30 25.20 -1.82
C ARG A 255 -17.11 24.15 -1.08
N ALA A 256 -16.69 23.84 0.14
CA ALA A 256 -17.44 23.05 1.10
C ALA A 256 -17.07 23.46 2.52
N GLU A 257 -17.84 23.04 3.52
CA GLU A 257 -17.49 23.23 4.93
C GLU A 257 -16.37 22.28 5.37
N THR A 258 -16.40 21.04 4.88
CA THR A 258 -15.38 20.04 5.15
C THR A 258 -15.03 19.22 3.90
N GLY A 259 -13.79 18.77 3.85
CA GLY A 259 -13.29 17.84 2.86
C GLY A 259 -12.60 16.66 3.55
N TRP A 260 -12.80 15.47 3.01
CA TRP A 260 -12.03 14.28 3.36
C TRP A 260 -11.38 13.74 2.09
N LEU A 261 -10.12 13.38 2.16
CA LEU A 261 -9.37 12.80 1.05
C LEU A 261 -8.74 11.47 1.50
N SER A 262 -9.00 10.44 0.72
CA SER A 262 -8.43 9.10 0.90
C SER A 262 -6.90 9.11 0.91
N ALA A 263 -6.28 8.12 1.57
CA ALA A 263 -4.82 8.00 1.66
C ALA A 263 -4.09 7.98 0.31
N LYS A 264 -4.75 7.43 -0.72
CA LYS A 264 -4.25 7.30 -2.10
C LYS A 264 -4.62 8.48 -3.01
N GLY A 265 -5.44 9.42 -2.52
CA GLY A 265 -5.94 10.55 -3.28
C GLY A 265 -6.85 10.18 -4.46
N ASP A 266 -7.46 8.99 -4.45
CA ASP A 266 -8.35 8.51 -5.51
C ASP A 266 -9.83 8.80 -5.24
N GLU A 267 -10.21 9.00 -3.98
CA GLU A 267 -11.54 9.46 -3.56
C GLU A 267 -11.45 10.68 -2.65
N MET A 268 -12.28 11.69 -2.92
CA MET A 268 -12.48 12.89 -2.11
C MET A 268 -13.96 13.07 -1.79
N LYS A 269 -14.27 13.44 -0.55
CA LYS A 269 -15.64 13.65 -0.05
C LYS A 269 -15.77 15.07 0.46
N LEU A 270 -16.61 15.86 -0.18
CA LEU A 270 -16.96 17.21 0.22
C LEU A 270 -18.31 17.19 0.92
N ARG A 271 -18.41 17.84 2.08
CA ARG A 271 -19.60 17.83 2.94
C ARG A 271 -19.90 19.23 3.46
N GLY A 272 -21.19 19.52 3.57
CA GLY A 272 -21.73 20.78 4.07
C GLY A 272 -21.62 21.89 3.03
N ASN A 273 -22.79 22.39 2.59
CA ASN A 273 -22.92 23.57 1.72
C ASN A 273 -21.97 23.55 0.50
N VAL A 274 -21.91 22.42 -0.21
CA VAL A 274 -21.04 22.28 -1.38
C VAL A 274 -21.53 23.22 -2.49
N ALA A 275 -20.67 24.15 -2.88
CA ALA A 275 -20.99 25.23 -3.81
C ALA A 275 -19.95 25.33 -4.92
N GLY A 276 -20.38 25.10 -6.16
CA GLY A 276 -19.60 25.32 -7.37
C GLY A 276 -20.05 26.59 -8.09
N ASP A 277 -19.12 27.47 -8.47
CA ASP A 277 -19.40 28.71 -9.18
C ASP A 277 -18.47 28.86 -10.38
N SER A 278 -19.06 29.16 -11.54
CA SER A 278 -18.31 29.50 -12.75
C SER A 278 -17.54 30.81 -12.58
N PRO A 279 -16.50 31.05 -13.40
CA PRO A 279 -15.79 32.33 -13.41
C PRO A 279 -16.73 33.55 -13.52
N ALA A 280 -16.45 34.58 -12.74
CA ALA A 280 -17.16 35.86 -12.77
C ALA A 280 -16.59 36.77 -13.87
N ASP A 281 -16.83 36.41 -15.13
CA ASP A 281 -16.28 37.09 -16.30
C ASP A 281 -17.39 37.42 -17.33
N PRO A 282 -17.35 38.59 -18.01
CA PRO A 282 -18.38 39.00 -18.97
C PRO A 282 -18.63 38.00 -20.12
N GLY A 283 -17.64 37.17 -20.46
CA GLY A 283 -17.74 36.16 -21.53
C GLY A 283 -18.22 34.78 -21.09
N VAL A 284 -18.39 34.54 -19.78
CA VAL A 284 -18.81 33.25 -19.22
C VAL A 284 -20.25 33.34 -18.76
N VAL A 285 -21.08 32.37 -19.15
CA VAL A 285 -22.46 32.28 -18.65
C VAL A 285 -22.41 31.90 -17.17
N PRO A 286 -22.84 32.79 -16.24
CA PRO A 286 -22.79 32.49 -14.82
C PRO A 286 -23.54 31.21 -14.51
N THR A 287 -22.85 30.23 -13.96
CA THR A 287 -23.41 28.93 -13.62
C THR A 287 -23.07 28.63 -12.19
N THR A 288 -24.08 28.36 -11.37
CA THR A 288 -23.92 27.95 -9.99
C THR A 288 -24.40 26.51 -9.82
N PHE A 289 -23.75 25.79 -8.91
CA PHE A 289 -24.05 24.42 -8.51
C PHE A 289 -24.11 24.36 -6.99
N ARG A 290 -25.19 23.84 -6.42
CA ARG A 290 -25.40 23.74 -4.96
C ARG A 290 -25.89 22.34 -4.59
N THR A 291 -25.28 21.75 -3.58
CA THR A 291 -25.65 20.45 -3.01
C THR A 291 -25.17 20.35 -1.55
N ASP A 292 -25.70 19.41 -0.79
CA ASP A 292 -25.25 19.16 0.59
C ASP A 292 -23.89 18.46 0.64
N HIS A 293 -23.68 17.48 -0.24
CA HIS A 293 -22.43 16.74 -0.35
C HIS A 293 -22.10 16.35 -1.78
N LEU A 294 -20.82 16.08 -2.02
CA LEU A 294 -20.28 15.65 -3.31
C LEU A 294 -19.10 14.69 -3.10
N ASP A 295 -19.12 13.55 -3.77
CA ASP A 295 -18.00 12.62 -3.84
C ASP A 295 -17.29 12.81 -5.19
N VAL A 296 -15.98 12.99 -5.16
CA VAL A 296 -15.15 13.25 -6.33
C VAL A 296 -14.11 12.13 -6.46
N PHE A 297 -13.96 11.61 -7.67
CA PHE A 297 -13.03 10.56 -8.05
C PHE A 297 -12.06 11.12 -9.10
N PRO A 298 -10.95 11.76 -8.69
CA PRO A 298 -10.09 12.51 -9.60
C PRO A 298 -9.52 11.66 -10.74
N LYS A 299 -9.12 10.41 -10.45
CA LYS A 299 -8.56 9.49 -11.46
C LYS A 299 -9.56 9.13 -12.55
N ASP A 300 -10.83 9.06 -12.19
CA ASP A 300 -11.91 8.71 -13.12
C ASP A 300 -12.51 9.94 -13.81
N ASN A 301 -12.10 11.16 -13.42
CA ASN A 301 -12.72 12.41 -13.87
C ASN A 301 -14.23 12.44 -13.58
N ARG A 302 -14.62 11.88 -12.43
CA ARG A 302 -16.02 11.74 -12.04
C ARG A 302 -16.32 12.44 -10.74
N ALA A 303 -17.51 13.03 -10.66
CA ALA A 303 -18.09 13.48 -9.40
C ALA A 303 -19.53 13.00 -9.30
N ARG A 304 -19.97 12.63 -8.10
CA ARG A 304 -21.34 12.19 -7.87
C ARG A 304 -21.87 12.67 -6.54
N THR A 305 -23.17 12.81 -6.47
CA THR A 305 -23.91 12.96 -5.22
C THR A 305 -25.24 12.26 -5.35
N ASP A 306 -25.80 11.77 -4.26
CA ASP A 306 -27.19 11.31 -4.16
C ASP A 306 -28.10 12.37 -3.52
N ALA A 307 -27.56 13.52 -3.10
CA ALA A 307 -28.32 14.64 -2.57
C ALA A 307 -29.08 15.41 -3.64
N LEU A 308 -29.96 16.31 -3.17
CA LEU A 308 -30.59 17.31 -4.01
C LEU A 308 -29.54 18.28 -4.55
N VAL A 309 -29.44 18.33 -5.86
CA VAL A 309 -28.62 19.29 -6.59
C VAL A 309 -29.50 20.39 -7.16
N THR A 310 -29.04 21.63 -7.05
CA THR A 310 -29.59 22.78 -7.77
C THR A 310 -28.50 23.41 -8.63
N MET A 311 -28.78 23.56 -9.92
CA MET A 311 -27.92 24.23 -10.89
C MET A 311 -28.65 25.42 -11.50
N THR A 312 -28.04 26.61 -11.42
CA THR A 312 -28.67 27.85 -11.88
C THR A 312 -27.80 28.52 -12.94
N ARG A 313 -28.44 28.96 -14.02
CA ARG A 313 -27.87 29.73 -15.14
C ARG A 313 -28.83 30.87 -15.50
N PRO A 314 -28.39 31.95 -16.16
CA PRO A 314 -29.29 33.00 -16.63
C PRO A 314 -30.47 32.43 -17.45
N GLY A 315 -31.68 32.62 -16.93
CA GLY A 315 -32.91 32.13 -17.56
C GLY A 315 -33.16 30.62 -17.43
N MET A 316 -32.37 29.88 -16.66
CA MET A 316 -32.56 28.44 -16.48
C MET A 316 -32.16 27.99 -15.07
N GLU A 317 -33.07 27.34 -14.36
CA GLU A 317 -32.81 26.70 -13.08
C GLU A 317 -33.17 25.22 -13.21
N GLN A 318 -32.27 24.33 -12.82
CA GLN A 318 -32.47 22.88 -12.86
C GLN A 318 -32.19 22.30 -11.49
N SER A 319 -33.02 21.38 -11.03
CA SER A 319 -32.78 20.65 -9.79
C SER A 319 -33.11 19.17 -9.96
N GLY A 320 -32.52 18.31 -9.14
CA GLY A 320 -32.78 16.87 -9.14
C GLY A 320 -32.09 16.17 -7.99
N VAL A 321 -32.59 14.99 -7.63
CA VAL A 321 -32.01 14.14 -6.57
C VAL A 321 -31.07 13.14 -7.22
N GLY A 322 -29.82 13.22 -6.81
CA GLY A 322 -28.73 12.48 -7.39
C GLY A 322 -28.22 13.13 -8.67
N PHE A 323 -26.90 13.24 -8.77
CA PHE A 323 -26.22 13.92 -9.86
C PHE A 323 -24.87 13.26 -10.11
N GLU A 324 -24.56 12.98 -11.37
CA GLU A 324 -23.24 12.50 -11.79
C GLU A 324 -22.66 13.43 -12.85
N VAL A 325 -21.37 13.72 -12.74
CA VAL A 325 -20.57 14.49 -13.70
C VAL A 325 -19.43 13.61 -14.19
N ASP A 326 -19.23 13.60 -15.51
CA ASP A 326 -18.02 13.14 -16.16
C ASP A 326 -17.36 14.37 -16.80
N SER A 327 -16.29 14.86 -16.17
CA SER A 327 -15.61 16.08 -16.62
C SER A 327 -14.77 15.85 -17.88
N LYS A 328 -14.40 14.60 -18.18
CA LYS A 328 -13.67 14.25 -19.41
C LYS A 328 -14.58 14.39 -20.63
N ASN A 329 -15.83 13.93 -20.51
CA ASN A 329 -16.82 14.01 -21.58
C ASN A 329 -17.69 15.27 -21.50
N ASN A 330 -17.53 16.07 -20.45
CA ASN A 330 -18.32 17.27 -20.15
C ASN A 330 -19.83 16.98 -20.12
N THR A 331 -20.19 15.81 -19.58
CA THR A 331 -21.57 15.36 -19.44
C THR A 331 -21.98 15.36 -17.98
N TYR A 332 -23.26 15.66 -17.73
CA TYR A 332 -23.85 15.53 -16.40
C TYR A 332 -25.26 14.93 -16.49
N HIS A 333 -25.63 14.17 -15.47
CA HIS A 333 -26.90 13.47 -15.39
C HIS A 333 -27.55 13.71 -14.03
N PHE A 334 -28.81 14.14 -14.03
CA PHE A 334 -29.64 14.01 -12.84
C PHE A 334 -30.22 12.59 -12.79
N LEU A 335 -30.09 11.93 -11.65
CA LEU A 335 -30.49 10.53 -11.50
C LEU A 335 -32.00 10.38 -11.32
N SER A 336 -32.63 11.29 -10.56
CA SER A 336 -34.07 11.21 -10.29
C SER A 336 -34.67 12.57 -9.93
N GLN A 337 -36.01 12.66 -9.96
CA GLN A 337 -36.79 13.83 -9.54
C GLN A 337 -36.35 15.15 -10.19
N SER A 338 -35.92 15.10 -11.45
CA SER A 338 -35.39 16.26 -12.15
C SER A 338 -36.50 17.25 -12.52
N LYS A 339 -36.28 18.53 -12.22
CA LYS A 339 -37.15 19.66 -12.55
C LYS A 339 -36.32 20.74 -13.24
N GLY A 340 -36.88 21.36 -14.26
CA GLY A 340 -36.26 22.48 -14.96
C GLY A 340 -37.25 23.63 -15.08
N ARG A 341 -36.82 24.85 -14.74
CA ARG A 341 -37.54 26.08 -14.97
C ARG A 341 -36.74 26.93 -15.95
N TYR A 342 -37.32 27.19 -17.12
CA TYR A 342 -36.75 28.09 -18.11
C TYR A 342 -37.56 29.39 -18.14
N THR A 343 -36.87 30.52 -17.99
CA THR A 343 -37.44 31.85 -18.15
C THR A 343 -36.89 32.44 -19.45
N PRO A 344 -37.69 32.52 -20.52
CA PRO A 344 -37.26 33.10 -21.78
C PRO A 344 -36.81 34.55 -21.58
N LYS A 345 -35.69 34.94 -22.18
CA LYS A 345 -35.35 36.36 -22.31
C LYS A 345 -36.35 37.00 -23.28
N ARG A 346 -37.08 38.01 -22.82
CA ARG A 346 -37.92 38.87 -23.68
C ARG A 346 -37.07 39.88 -24.42
#